data_AF-V9L1S6-F1
#
_entry.id   AF-V9L1S6-F1
#
_cell.length_a   1.000
_cell.length_b   1.000
_cell.length_c   1.000
_cell.angle_alpha   90.00
_cell.angle_beta   90.00
_cell.angle_gamma   90.00
#
_symmetry.space_group_name_H-M   'P 1'
#
loop_
_entity.id
_entity.type
_entity.pdbx_description
1 polymer ?
#
loop_
_entity_poly.entity_id
_entity_poly.type
_entity_poly.pdbx_seq_one_letter_code
_entity_poly.pdbx_strand_id
1 'polypeptide(L)'
;MEGDSEAAGPSAQSGVNPDIHSERTSPSFPVERVTNLLDGGAELTATRRHVESIINSDSTFSQDDRYFLTRVEQYEGSVRRAVRLREKMKELGWADNGTEAMFAFRVLGADVAFGIHNGVFIPTIKELGIEAQIAKWVPLAQDLQIIGTYAQTELGHGTYLRGLETTVTFDPSNQEFVINMPRLSSIKWWPGDLGRSATHALVLAQLYTQGKCQGMHAFIVQIRSLVDHSSLPGVTVGDIGPKMNFDQVDNGFLILQNVHIPRENMLCRYSEVSPDGTYVKRGSDRINYFSMVLTRTRLLSAEIIPALAKACVIAIRYSVVRRQSKLKPGEMETKILDYQMQQQKLFPQLATVFAFHFMASSFEAFCNQVKVQIKSKGDFSSLPEI
;
A
#
# COMPACT_ATOMS: atom_id res chain seq x y z
N MET A 1 18.85 33.60 -60.17
CA MET A 1 18.08 32.36 -60.19
C MET A 1 19.09 31.25 -59.96
N GLU A 2 19.15 30.55 -58.83
CA GLU A 2 18.26 30.42 -57.68
C GLU A 2 19.15 30.26 -56.44
N GLY A 3 18.74 30.86 -55.32
CA GLY A 3 19.42 30.72 -54.05
C GLY A 3 18.95 29.45 -53.34
N ASP A 4 19.89 28.66 -52.85
CA ASP A 4 19.63 27.58 -51.91
C ASP A 4 19.11 28.17 -50.59
N SER A 5 17.80 28.11 -50.39
CA SER A 5 17.20 28.27 -49.07
C SER A 5 17.09 26.91 -48.41
N GLU A 6 18.09 26.53 -47.61
CA GLU A 6 17.91 25.51 -46.59
C GLU A 6 16.82 25.99 -45.62
N ALA A 7 15.63 25.41 -45.75
CA ALA A 7 14.54 25.61 -44.82
C ALA A 7 14.96 25.05 -43.46
N ALA A 8 15.32 25.94 -42.55
CA ALA A 8 15.51 25.62 -41.13
C ALA A 8 14.21 24.98 -40.59
N GLY A 9 14.27 23.68 -40.32
CA GLY A 9 13.20 22.95 -39.66
C GLY A 9 12.91 23.50 -38.25
N PRO A 10 11.70 23.24 -37.70
CA PRO A 10 11.27 23.80 -36.44
C PRO A 10 12.26 23.45 -35.34
N SER A 11 12.73 24.47 -34.62
CA SER A 11 13.72 24.35 -33.55
C SER A 11 13.32 23.24 -32.58
N ALA A 12 14.11 22.17 -32.54
CA ALA A 12 14.00 21.17 -31.49
C ALA A 12 14.05 21.91 -30.13
N GLN A 13 13.03 21.71 -29.28
CA GLN A 13 13.11 22.13 -27.88
C GLN A 13 14.43 21.57 -27.33
N SER A 14 15.35 22.47 -26.94
CA SER A 14 16.72 22.11 -26.59
C SER A 14 16.73 21.00 -25.53
N GLY A 15 17.25 19.82 -25.87
CA GLY A 15 17.38 18.69 -24.95
C GLY A 15 16.46 17.48 -25.18
N VAL A 16 15.56 17.49 -26.17
CA VAL A 16 14.73 16.32 -26.50
C VAL A 16 15.29 15.56 -27.71
N ASN A 17 15.40 14.23 -27.61
CA ASN A 17 15.82 13.37 -28.72
C ASN A 17 14.91 13.57 -29.96
N PRO A 18 15.44 13.75 -31.18
CA PRO A 18 14.64 13.99 -32.39
C PRO A 18 13.59 12.92 -32.68
N ASP A 19 13.88 11.64 -32.42
CA ASP A 19 12.93 10.54 -32.63
C ASP A 19 11.74 10.62 -31.66
N ILE A 20 11.95 11.11 -30.44
CA ILE A 20 10.86 11.36 -29.48
C ILE A 20 10.11 12.63 -29.86
N HIS A 21 10.81 13.65 -30.31
CA HIS A 21 10.19 14.89 -30.75
C HIS A 21 9.22 14.63 -31.91
N SER A 22 9.64 13.84 -32.91
CA SER A 22 8.80 13.51 -34.07
C SER A 22 7.49 12.82 -33.68
N GLU A 23 7.51 11.90 -32.71
CA GLU A 23 6.29 11.23 -32.22
C GLU A 23 5.34 12.16 -31.45
N ARG A 24 5.83 13.33 -31.01
CA ARG A 24 5.07 14.30 -30.19
C ARG A 24 4.58 15.51 -30.99
N THR A 25 5.07 15.73 -32.21
CA THR A 25 4.77 16.95 -33.00
C THR A 25 3.30 17.06 -33.40
N SER A 26 2.59 15.94 -33.58
CA SER A 26 1.19 15.97 -34.02
C SER A 26 0.38 14.83 -33.39
N PRO A 27 0.07 14.92 -32.08
CA PRO A 27 -0.76 13.92 -31.43
C PRO A 27 -2.17 13.96 -32.00
N SER A 28 -2.77 12.79 -32.24
CA SER A 28 -4.15 12.67 -32.76
C SER A 28 -5.23 13.08 -31.75
N PHE A 29 -4.83 13.43 -30.52
CA PHE A 29 -5.71 13.89 -29.46
C PHE A 29 -4.98 14.87 -28.51
N PRO A 30 -5.71 15.72 -27.75
CA PRO A 30 -5.09 16.60 -26.76
C PRO A 30 -4.58 15.82 -25.55
N VAL A 31 -3.25 15.72 -25.38
CA VAL A 31 -2.61 14.98 -24.26
C VAL A 31 -3.05 15.50 -22.89
N GLU A 32 -3.23 16.82 -22.76
CA GLU A 32 -3.68 17.44 -21.51
C GLU A 32 -5.08 16.99 -21.13
N ARG A 33 -5.98 16.81 -22.11
CA ARG A 33 -7.35 16.32 -21.87
C ARG A 33 -7.34 14.90 -21.32
N VAL A 34 -6.46 14.03 -21.83
CA VAL A 34 -6.30 12.67 -21.32
C VAL A 34 -5.68 12.68 -19.92
N THR A 35 -4.70 13.55 -19.67
CA THR A 35 -4.10 13.71 -18.34
C THR A 35 -5.15 14.12 -17.31
N ASN A 36 -5.95 15.15 -17.63
CA ASN A 36 -7.05 15.59 -16.78
C ASN A 36 -8.08 14.50 -16.53
N LEU A 37 -8.39 13.68 -17.55
CA LEU A 37 -9.30 12.54 -17.39
C LEU A 37 -8.74 11.49 -16.41
N LEU A 38 -7.46 11.15 -16.52
CA LEU A 38 -6.82 10.13 -15.68
C LEU A 38 -6.62 10.58 -14.23
N ASP A 39 -6.43 11.87 -13.98
CA ASP A 39 -6.32 12.39 -12.62
C ASP A 39 -7.70 12.75 -12.01
N GLY A 40 -8.79 12.61 -12.76
CA GLY A 40 -10.15 12.92 -12.30
C GLY A 40 -10.56 14.39 -12.42
N GLY A 41 -9.77 15.21 -13.11
CA GLY A 41 -10.08 16.60 -13.41
C GLY A 41 -8.83 17.46 -13.60
N ALA A 42 -9.03 18.67 -14.15
CA ALA A 42 -7.95 19.65 -14.30
C ALA A 42 -7.42 20.16 -12.95
N GLU A 43 -8.29 20.29 -11.95
CA GLU A 43 -7.91 20.69 -10.59
C GLU A 43 -7.00 19.65 -9.94
N LEU A 44 -7.40 18.37 -9.96
CA LEU A 44 -6.59 17.28 -9.42
C LEU A 44 -5.26 17.10 -10.17
N THR A 45 -5.25 17.37 -11.47
CA THR A 45 -4.00 17.41 -12.26
C THR A 45 -3.07 18.52 -11.77
N ALA A 46 -3.61 19.72 -11.53
CA ALA A 46 -2.84 20.85 -11.00
C ALA A 46 -2.30 20.54 -9.60
N THR A 47 -3.13 19.97 -8.72
CA THR A 47 -2.72 19.53 -7.38
C THR A 47 -1.61 18.48 -7.45
N ARG A 48 -1.75 17.45 -8.29
CA ARG A 48 -0.71 16.42 -8.47
C ARG A 48 0.62 17.04 -8.90
N ARG A 49 0.61 17.92 -9.90
CA ARG A 49 1.82 18.60 -10.39
C ARG A 49 2.44 19.51 -9.33
N HIS A 50 1.62 20.17 -8.52
CA HIS A 50 2.09 20.98 -7.40
C HIS A 50 2.79 20.12 -6.35
N VAL A 51 2.17 19.00 -5.95
CA VAL A 51 2.77 18.02 -5.03
C VAL A 51 4.07 17.45 -5.59
N GLU A 52 4.09 17.05 -6.87
CA GLU A 52 5.30 16.59 -7.58
C GLU A 52 6.44 17.60 -7.49
N SER A 53 6.16 18.89 -7.70
CA SER A 53 7.15 19.96 -7.59
C SER A 53 7.72 20.09 -6.17
N ILE A 54 6.85 20.00 -5.15
CA ILE A 54 7.27 20.07 -3.74
C ILE A 54 8.14 18.87 -3.35
N ILE A 55 7.75 17.66 -3.75
CA ILE A 55 8.50 16.44 -3.43
C ILE A 55 9.83 16.42 -4.17
N ASN A 56 9.84 16.72 -5.48
CA ASN A 56 11.07 16.67 -6.29
C ASN A 56 12.09 17.77 -5.93
N SER A 57 11.66 18.86 -5.28
CA SER A 57 12.57 19.94 -4.84
C SER A 57 13.27 19.65 -3.51
N ASP A 58 12.81 18.65 -2.75
CA ASP A 58 13.43 18.25 -1.49
C ASP A 58 14.35 17.05 -1.71
N SER A 59 15.66 17.28 -1.63
CA SER A 59 16.70 16.27 -1.88
C SER A 59 16.60 15.02 -0.99
N THR A 60 15.93 15.10 0.17
CA THR A 60 15.69 13.95 1.04
C THR A 60 14.83 12.87 0.38
N PHE A 61 14.00 13.24 -0.59
CA PHE A 61 13.14 12.36 -1.35
C PHE A 61 13.79 11.80 -2.62
N SER A 62 15.03 12.17 -2.94
CA SER A 62 15.73 11.62 -4.09
C SER A 62 15.93 10.10 -3.96
N GLN A 63 15.81 9.41 -5.11
CA GLN A 63 15.92 7.96 -5.24
C GLN A 63 17.00 7.56 -6.26
N ASP A 64 17.78 8.52 -6.77
CA ASP A 64 18.70 8.31 -7.89
C ASP A 64 19.76 7.24 -7.57
N ASP A 65 20.23 7.22 -6.32
CA ASP A 65 21.28 6.29 -5.86
C ASP A 65 20.72 4.98 -5.29
N ARG A 66 19.40 4.73 -5.35
CA ARG A 66 18.76 3.60 -4.65
C ARG A 66 19.42 2.25 -4.96
N TYR A 67 19.84 2.03 -6.20
CA TYR A 67 20.46 0.78 -6.64
C TYR A 67 21.91 0.60 -6.17
N PHE A 68 22.52 1.63 -5.56
CA PHE A 68 23.87 1.60 -4.99
C PHE A 68 23.87 1.44 -3.47
N LEU A 69 22.70 1.47 -2.84
CA LEU A 69 22.54 1.37 -1.39
C LEU A 69 22.43 -0.09 -0.94
N THR A 70 23.07 -0.40 0.17
CA THR A 70 22.84 -1.64 0.92
C THR A 70 21.41 -1.70 1.45
N ARG A 71 20.96 -2.90 1.85
CA ARG A 71 19.63 -3.10 2.44
C ARG A 71 19.39 -2.24 3.68
N VAL A 72 20.41 -2.06 4.52
CA VAL A 72 20.33 -1.24 5.73
C VAL A 72 20.13 0.22 5.35
N GLU A 73 20.91 0.73 4.40
CA GLU A 73 20.80 2.12 3.93
C GLU A 73 19.46 2.38 3.23
N GLN A 74 18.92 1.40 2.49
CA GLN A 74 17.59 1.52 1.88
C GLN A 74 16.48 1.63 2.94
N TYR A 75 16.54 0.81 4.00
CA TYR A 75 15.60 0.86 5.11
C TYR A 75 15.71 2.17 5.90
N GLU A 76 16.93 2.58 6.29
CA GLU A 76 17.12 3.85 7.00
C GLU A 76 16.70 5.05 6.15
N GLY A 77 16.98 5.01 4.85
CA GLY A 77 16.53 6.00 3.89
C GLY A 77 15.00 6.08 3.80
N SER A 78 14.30 4.95 3.78
CA SER A 78 12.84 4.93 3.70
C SER A 78 12.17 5.41 4.98
N VAL A 79 12.75 5.13 6.14
CA VAL A 79 12.31 5.69 7.44
C VAL A 79 12.53 7.21 7.46
N ARG A 80 13.70 7.68 7.04
CA ARG A 80 14.00 9.12 6.95
C ARG A 80 13.01 9.84 6.03
N ARG A 81 12.73 9.28 4.85
CA ARG A 81 11.73 9.82 3.92
C ARG A 81 10.32 9.80 4.52
N ALA A 82 9.92 8.75 5.22
CA ALA A 82 8.61 8.68 5.86
C ALA A 82 8.42 9.77 6.94
N VAL A 83 9.42 9.98 7.80
CA VAL A 83 9.40 11.05 8.81
C VAL A 83 9.36 12.42 8.15
N ARG A 84 10.23 12.66 7.16
CA ARG A 84 10.30 13.93 6.45
C ARG A 84 9.01 14.25 5.69
N LEU A 85 8.39 13.25 5.06
CA LEU A 85 7.10 13.40 4.39
C LEU A 85 6.03 13.84 5.39
N ARG A 86 6.03 13.27 6.60
CA ARG A 86 5.08 13.63 7.64
C ARG A 86 5.24 15.06 8.14
N GLU A 87 6.47 15.48 8.38
CA GLU A 87 6.78 16.87 8.73
C GLU A 87 6.27 17.82 7.64
N LYS A 88 6.57 17.51 6.38
CA LYS A 88 6.12 18.29 5.22
C LYS A 88 4.60 18.39 5.14
N MET A 89 3.90 17.26 5.32
CA MET A 89 2.44 17.22 5.33
C MET A 89 1.86 18.12 6.43
N LYS A 90 2.45 18.10 7.63
CA LYS A 90 2.02 18.96 8.74
C LYS A 90 2.29 20.43 8.47
N GLU A 91 3.46 20.79 7.94
CA GLU A 91 3.82 22.16 7.55
C GLU A 91 2.83 22.74 6.52
N LEU A 92 2.40 21.91 5.56
CA LEU A 92 1.52 22.29 4.47
C LEU A 92 0.03 22.10 4.77
N GLY A 93 -0.32 21.56 5.94
CA GLY A 93 -1.70 21.28 6.32
C GLY A 93 -2.38 20.18 5.51
N TRP A 94 -1.61 19.25 4.93
CA TRP A 94 -2.15 18.11 4.19
C TRP A 94 -2.72 17.07 5.15
N ALA A 95 -3.97 16.65 4.91
CA ALA A 95 -4.58 15.57 5.66
C ALA A 95 -3.92 14.22 5.32
N ASP A 96 -3.75 13.33 6.31
CA ASP A 96 -3.14 12.00 6.10
C ASP A 96 -3.84 11.15 5.04
N ASN A 97 -5.16 11.29 4.94
CA ASN A 97 -6.01 10.61 3.96
C ASN A 97 -6.46 11.55 2.82
N GLY A 98 -5.81 12.70 2.68
CA GLY A 98 -6.08 13.69 1.65
C GLY A 98 -5.48 13.33 0.30
N THR A 99 -5.91 14.06 -0.72
CA THR A 99 -5.48 13.88 -2.11
C THR A 99 -3.98 14.16 -2.28
N GLU A 100 -3.46 15.18 -1.60
CA GLU A 100 -2.06 15.57 -1.65
C GLU A 100 -1.15 14.47 -1.09
N ALA A 101 -1.53 13.88 0.04
CA ALA A 101 -0.83 12.74 0.62
C ALA A 101 -0.78 11.56 -0.37
N MET A 102 -1.92 11.22 -1.00
CA MET A 102 -2.00 10.18 -2.01
C MET A 102 -1.05 10.44 -3.20
N PHE A 103 -1.01 11.67 -3.70
CA PHE A 103 -0.08 12.04 -4.77
C PHE A 103 1.38 12.00 -4.31
N ALA A 104 1.69 12.42 -3.08
CA ALA A 104 3.05 12.34 -2.54
C ALA A 104 3.53 10.88 -2.47
N PHE A 105 2.69 9.96 -1.97
CA PHE A 105 3.01 8.53 -1.97
C PHE A 105 3.22 7.96 -3.39
N ARG A 106 2.40 8.39 -4.36
CA ARG A 106 2.52 7.99 -5.78
C ARG A 106 3.85 8.44 -6.38
N VAL A 107 4.28 9.67 -6.11
CA VAL A 107 5.55 10.24 -6.60
C VAL A 107 6.73 9.46 -6.04
N LEU A 108 6.70 9.15 -4.74
CA LEU A 108 7.74 8.38 -4.06
C LEU A 108 7.74 6.89 -4.41
N GLY A 109 6.76 6.40 -5.18
CA GLY A 109 6.76 5.03 -5.71
C GLY A 109 6.86 3.95 -4.63
N ALA A 110 6.22 4.16 -3.49
CA ALA A 110 6.26 3.28 -2.31
C ALA A 110 7.67 3.05 -1.70
N ASP A 111 8.63 3.93 -1.98
CA ASP A 111 9.95 3.95 -1.32
C ASP A 111 9.93 4.80 -0.04
N VAL A 112 8.95 4.51 0.82
CA VAL A 112 8.77 5.10 2.15
C VAL A 112 8.37 4.01 3.14
N ALA A 113 8.88 4.09 4.36
CA ALA A 113 8.51 3.17 5.43
C ALA A 113 7.06 3.40 5.90
N PHE A 114 6.56 2.49 6.76
CA PHE A 114 5.26 2.62 7.44
C PHE A 114 4.06 2.48 6.49
N GLY A 115 4.24 1.76 5.38
CA GLY A 115 3.18 1.48 4.42
C GLY A 115 2.06 0.63 5.03
N ILE A 116 2.40 -0.38 5.86
CA ILE A 116 1.40 -1.22 6.53
C ILE A 116 0.74 -0.45 7.67
N HIS A 117 1.49 0.40 8.38
CA HIS A 117 0.94 1.29 9.40
C HIS A 117 -0.19 2.17 8.84
N ASN A 118 0.10 2.92 7.78
CA ASN A 118 -0.85 3.87 7.19
C ASN A 118 -1.92 3.19 6.34
N GLY A 119 -1.53 2.18 5.56
CA GLY A 119 -2.39 1.54 4.57
C GLY A 119 -3.27 0.42 5.11
N VAL A 120 -2.93 -0.17 6.26
CA VAL A 120 -3.64 -1.34 6.81
C VAL A 120 -3.98 -1.19 8.30
N PHE A 121 -3.00 -0.91 9.16
CA PHE A 121 -3.21 -0.87 10.62
C PHE A 121 -4.26 0.19 11.02
N ILE A 122 -4.06 1.45 10.63
CA ILE A 122 -5.00 2.54 10.94
C ILE A 122 -6.39 2.29 10.31
N PRO A 123 -6.50 1.96 9.00
CA PRO A 123 -7.80 1.62 8.40
C PRO A 123 -8.52 0.47 9.12
N THR A 124 -7.82 -0.61 9.47
CA THR A 124 -8.47 -1.75 10.12
C THR A 124 -9.02 -1.39 11.50
N ILE A 125 -8.35 -0.53 12.27
CA ILE A 125 -8.91 0.00 13.52
C ILE A 125 -10.19 0.81 13.26
N LYS A 126 -10.21 1.66 12.22
CA LYS A 126 -11.41 2.43 11.82
C LYS A 126 -12.56 1.55 11.31
N GLU A 127 -12.26 0.38 10.77
CA GLU A 127 -13.26 -0.55 10.25
C GLU A 127 -13.79 -1.52 11.32
N LEU A 128 -12.93 -2.07 12.18
CA LEU A 128 -13.29 -3.11 13.13
C LEU A 128 -13.42 -2.61 14.58
N GLY A 129 -12.90 -1.42 14.89
CA GLY A 129 -12.99 -0.82 16.22
C GLY A 129 -14.30 -0.07 16.45
N ILE A 130 -14.77 -0.07 17.70
CA ILE A 130 -15.84 0.84 18.15
C ILE A 130 -15.29 2.27 18.34
N GLU A 131 -16.17 3.26 18.48
CA GLU A 131 -15.77 4.68 18.59
C GLU A 131 -14.77 4.94 19.73
N ALA A 132 -14.93 4.28 20.89
CA ALA A 132 -13.98 4.39 21.99
C ALA A 132 -12.58 3.86 21.64
N GLN A 133 -12.50 2.77 20.86
CA GLN A 133 -11.22 2.21 20.40
C GLN A 133 -10.58 3.08 19.33
N ILE A 134 -11.39 3.64 18.42
CA ILE A 134 -10.92 4.58 17.40
C ILE A 134 -10.34 5.83 18.09
N ALA A 135 -11.09 6.43 19.01
CA ALA A 135 -10.66 7.63 19.75
C ALA A 135 -9.38 7.40 20.57
N LYS A 136 -9.16 6.17 21.08
CA LYS A 136 -7.94 5.81 21.80
C LYS A 136 -6.74 5.62 20.87
N TRP A 137 -6.88 4.76 19.86
CA TRP A 137 -5.71 4.24 19.11
C TRP A 137 -5.38 5.03 17.86
N VAL A 138 -6.39 5.56 17.16
CA VAL A 138 -6.16 6.24 15.89
C VAL A 138 -5.34 7.51 16.09
N PRO A 139 -5.64 8.43 17.03
CA PRO A 139 -4.81 9.62 17.21
C PRO A 139 -3.34 9.31 17.51
N LEU A 140 -3.07 8.28 18.32
CA LEU A 140 -1.69 7.87 18.63
C LEU A 140 -0.93 7.39 17.39
N ALA A 141 -1.59 6.63 16.52
CA ALA A 141 -1.03 6.20 15.24
C ALA A 141 -0.89 7.38 14.26
N GLN A 142 -1.97 8.17 14.21
CA GLN A 142 -2.12 9.56 13.74
C GLN A 142 -0.86 10.41 13.89
N ASP A 143 -0.26 10.34 15.08
CA ASP A 143 0.86 11.17 15.50
C ASP A 143 2.21 10.43 15.57
N LEU A 144 2.29 9.19 15.04
CA LEU A 144 3.46 8.29 15.16
C LEU A 144 3.91 8.09 16.61
N GLN A 145 3.04 8.35 17.59
CA GLN A 145 3.29 7.99 18.99
C GLN A 145 3.28 6.46 19.16
N ILE A 146 2.56 5.78 18.27
CA ILE A 146 2.68 4.34 18.06
C ILE A 146 2.87 4.06 16.57
N ILE A 147 3.76 3.13 16.25
CA ILE A 147 3.90 2.54 14.92
C ILE A 147 3.30 1.14 14.96
N GLY A 148 2.46 0.84 13.98
CA GLY A 148 1.58 -0.33 13.96
C GLY A 148 1.78 -1.20 12.74
N THR A 149 1.61 -2.52 12.88
CA THR A 149 1.62 -3.48 11.76
C THR A 149 0.38 -4.38 11.79
N TYR A 150 0.13 -5.11 10.70
CA TYR A 150 -0.96 -6.07 10.55
C TYR A 150 -0.42 -7.51 10.55
N ALA A 151 -0.54 -8.19 11.69
CA ALA A 151 0.06 -9.50 11.94
C ALA A 151 -0.97 -10.64 11.77
N GLN A 152 -1.26 -11.00 10.52
CA GLN A 152 -2.18 -12.09 10.17
C GLN A 152 -1.46 -13.37 9.79
N THR A 153 -0.68 -13.32 8.70
CA THR A 153 -0.01 -14.48 8.11
C THR A 153 0.92 -15.15 9.12
N GLU A 154 0.89 -16.48 9.13
CA GLU A 154 1.76 -17.33 9.91
C GLU A 154 2.67 -18.14 8.98
N LEU A 155 3.75 -18.69 9.53
CA LEU A 155 4.67 -19.54 8.80
C LEU A 155 3.96 -20.72 8.12
N GLY A 156 2.99 -21.34 8.79
CA GLY A 156 2.18 -22.44 8.24
C GLY A 156 0.95 -22.01 7.43
N HIS A 157 0.48 -20.76 7.58
CA HIS A 157 -0.84 -20.35 7.12
C HIS A 157 -0.87 -18.90 6.58
N GLY A 158 -1.07 -18.77 5.27
CA GLY A 158 -1.37 -17.48 4.61
C GLY A 158 -2.78 -17.42 4.02
N THR A 159 -3.07 -18.30 3.06
CA THR A 159 -4.38 -18.33 2.37
C THR A 159 -5.49 -18.91 3.26
N TYR A 160 -5.19 -19.98 4.02
CA TYR A 160 -6.19 -20.68 4.83
C TYR A 160 -6.29 -20.08 6.24
N LEU A 161 -6.95 -18.92 6.35
CA LEU A 161 -7.06 -18.16 7.60
C LEU A 161 -7.79 -18.89 8.73
N ARG A 162 -8.71 -19.80 8.40
CA ARG A 162 -9.38 -20.66 9.39
C ARG A 162 -8.40 -21.60 10.10
N GLY A 163 -7.24 -21.85 9.49
CA GLY A 163 -6.19 -22.70 10.04
C GLY A 163 -5.14 -21.95 10.84
N LEU A 164 -5.24 -20.63 11.05
CA LEU A 164 -4.31 -19.91 11.92
C LEU A 164 -4.24 -20.60 13.28
N GLU A 165 -3.03 -20.74 13.79
CA GLU A 165 -2.67 -21.52 14.97
C GLU A 165 -2.37 -20.63 16.18
N THR A 166 -2.16 -19.33 16.00
CA THR A 166 -2.09 -18.38 17.13
C THR A 166 -3.41 -18.40 17.89
N THR A 167 -3.35 -18.59 19.21
CA THR A 167 -4.53 -18.65 20.08
C THR A 167 -4.58 -17.45 21.01
N VAL A 168 -5.80 -16.96 21.26
CA VAL A 168 -6.07 -15.93 22.27
C VAL A 168 -7.18 -16.43 23.18
N THR A 169 -6.85 -16.69 24.44
CA THR A 169 -7.81 -17.21 25.42
C THR A 169 -8.22 -16.12 26.38
N PHE A 170 -9.53 -15.91 26.55
CA PHE A 170 -10.05 -14.97 27.54
C PHE A 170 -9.97 -15.54 28.95
N ASP A 171 -9.43 -14.75 29.87
CA ASP A 171 -9.42 -15.00 31.32
C ASP A 171 -10.41 -14.05 32.02
N PRO A 172 -11.59 -14.55 32.46
CA PRO A 172 -12.57 -13.75 33.16
C PRO A 172 -12.09 -13.22 34.52
N SER A 173 -11.12 -13.87 35.16
CA SER A 173 -10.68 -13.48 36.50
C SER A 173 -9.93 -12.15 36.50
N ASN A 174 -9.14 -11.91 35.46
CA ASN A 174 -8.37 -10.68 35.27
C ASN A 174 -8.96 -9.75 34.20
N GLN A 175 -9.98 -10.21 33.46
CA GLN A 175 -10.53 -9.54 32.26
C GLN A 175 -9.44 -9.24 31.24
N GLU A 176 -8.61 -10.25 30.98
CA GLU A 176 -7.50 -10.18 30.04
C GLU A 176 -7.63 -11.25 28.97
N PHE A 177 -6.94 -11.02 27.85
CA PHE A 177 -6.68 -12.03 26.85
C PHE A 177 -5.23 -12.51 26.96
N VAL A 178 -5.06 -13.83 26.99
CA VAL A 178 -3.75 -14.48 26.98
C VAL A 178 -3.45 -14.98 25.57
N ILE A 179 -2.43 -14.40 24.94
CA ILE A 179 -2.00 -14.73 23.59
C ILE A 179 -0.84 -15.72 23.64
N ASN A 180 -0.95 -16.78 22.85
CA ASN A 180 0.10 -17.78 22.74
C ASN A 180 0.27 -18.30 21.31
N MET A 181 1.51 -18.60 20.95
CA MET A 181 1.91 -19.23 19.69
C MET A 181 2.47 -20.62 19.98
N PRO A 182 1.62 -21.67 19.97
CA PRO A 182 1.98 -22.99 20.51
C PRO A 182 2.97 -23.78 19.64
N ARG A 183 3.19 -23.37 18.39
CA ARG A 183 4.01 -24.11 17.43
C ARG A 183 4.89 -23.19 16.60
N LEU A 184 5.97 -23.73 16.03
CA LEU A 184 6.80 -23.00 15.06
C LEU A 184 5.97 -22.48 13.88
N SER A 185 5.02 -23.29 13.40
CA SER A 185 4.12 -22.92 12.30
C SER A 185 3.17 -21.76 12.64
N SER A 186 2.91 -21.49 13.93
CA SER A 186 2.08 -20.38 14.41
C SER A 186 2.79 -19.03 14.50
N ILE A 187 4.11 -19.00 14.27
CA ILE A 187 4.88 -17.75 14.25
C ILE A 187 4.32 -16.86 13.15
N LYS A 188 3.98 -15.61 13.49
CA LYS A 188 3.59 -14.63 12.46
C LYS A 188 4.78 -14.39 11.55
N TRP A 189 4.55 -14.36 10.24
CA TRP A 189 5.60 -14.29 9.24
C TRP A 189 5.12 -13.49 8.04
N TRP A 190 5.94 -12.56 7.55
CA TRP A 190 5.68 -11.56 6.49
C TRP A 190 5.14 -10.16 6.86
N PRO A 191 4.51 -9.86 8.02
CA PRO A 191 3.99 -8.52 8.27
C PRO A 191 5.03 -7.43 8.00
N GLY A 192 4.73 -6.50 7.10
CA GLY A 192 5.59 -5.34 6.83
C GLY A 192 5.61 -4.40 8.04
N ASP A 193 6.66 -3.60 8.18
CA ASP A 193 6.90 -2.73 9.34
C ASP A 193 7.10 -3.48 10.68
N LEU A 194 7.09 -4.83 10.72
CA LEU A 194 7.14 -5.58 11.99
C LEU A 194 8.57 -5.79 12.50
N GLY A 195 9.51 -6.06 11.60
CA GLY A 195 10.82 -6.62 11.96
C GLY A 195 11.62 -5.70 12.88
N ARG A 196 11.50 -4.39 12.66
CA ARG A 196 12.24 -3.34 13.36
C ARG A 196 11.38 -2.15 13.75
N SER A 197 10.35 -1.80 12.98
CA SER A 197 9.67 -0.51 13.09
C SER A 197 8.52 -0.49 14.09
N ALA A 198 7.65 -1.50 14.07
CA ALA A 198 6.39 -1.47 14.81
C ALA A 198 6.58 -1.61 16.32
N THR A 199 5.88 -0.73 17.05
CA THR A 199 5.71 -0.78 18.51
C THR A 199 4.49 -1.60 18.92
N HIS A 200 3.49 -1.66 18.04
CA HIS A 200 2.23 -2.35 18.22
C HIS A 200 1.92 -3.23 17.01
N ALA A 201 1.27 -4.37 17.24
CA ALA A 201 0.80 -5.25 16.17
C ALA A 201 -0.71 -5.48 16.33
N LEU A 202 -1.45 -5.40 15.22
CA LEU A 202 -2.80 -5.92 15.15
C LEU A 202 -2.71 -7.41 14.82
N VAL A 203 -2.77 -8.25 15.85
CA VAL A 203 -2.61 -9.70 15.76
C VAL A 203 -3.94 -10.35 15.44
N LEU A 204 -3.99 -11.13 14.35
CA LEU A 204 -5.16 -11.93 14.02
C LEU A 204 -4.97 -13.37 14.49
N ALA A 205 -5.89 -13.86 15.30
CA ALA A 205 -5.73 -15.13 16.01
C ALA A 205 -7.08 -15.76 16.39
N GLN A 206 -7.07 -17.05 16.70
CA GLN A 206 -8.25 -17.80 17.11
C GLN A 206 -8.65 -17.43 18.53
N LEU A 207 -9.84 -16.84 18.69
CA LEU A 207 -10.39 -16.47 20.00
C LEU A 207 -11.00 -17.69 20.69
N TYR A 208 -10.58 -17.93 21.94
CA TYR A 208 -11.17 -18.90 22.84
C TYR A 208 -11.79 -18.18 24.04
N THR A 209 -13.05 -18.46 24.34
CA THR A 209 -13.72 -18.02 25.57
C THR A 209 -14.69 -19.10 26.02
N GLN A 210 -14.80 -19.30 27.34
CA GLN A 210 -15.62 -20.38 27.94
C GLN A 210 -15.35 -21.76 27.30
N GLY A 211 -14.07 -22.05 26.99
CA GLY A 211 -13.65 -23.30 26.37
C GLY A 211 -14.02 -23.49 24.89
N LYS A 212 -14.63 -22.49 24.24
CA LYS A 212 -15.07 -22.56 22.84
C LYS A 212 -14.27 -21.64 21.93
N CYS A 213 -13.85 -22.16 20.78
CA CYS A 213 -13.26 -21.36 19.70
C CYS A 213 -14.35 -20.58 18.95
N GLN A 214 -14.19 -19.25 18.87
CA GLN A 214 -15.09 -18.33 18.18
C GLN A 214 -14.54 -17.87 16.83
N GLY A 215 -13.43 -18.44 16.38
CA GLY A 215 -12.76 -18.09 15.13
C GLY A 215 -11.84 -16.89 15.22
N MET A 216 -11.36 -16.43 14.06
CA MET A 216 -10.33 -15.41 13.92
C MET A 216 -10.84 -14.01 14.29
N HIS A 217 -10.12 -13.35 15.19
CA HIS A 217 -10.38 -11.98 15.66
C HIS A 217 -9.09 -11.15 15.69
N ALA A 218 -9.23 -9.83 15.73
CA ALA A 218 -8.11 -8.89 15.71
C ALA A 218 -7.88 -8.25 17.08
N PHE A 219 -6.63 -8.29 17.55
CA PHE A 219 -6.22 -7.82 18.88
C PHE A 219 -5.04 -6.85 18.76
N ILE A 220 -5.13 -5.70 19.41
CA ILE A 220 -4.01 -4.75 19.49
C ILE A 220 -3.06 -5.21 20.59
N VAL A 221 -1.81 -5.50 20.23
CA VAL A 221 -0.77 -5.98 21.13
C VAL A 221 0.41 -5.02 21.07
N GLN A 222 0.83 -4.49 22.21
CA GLN A 222 2.10 -3.78 22.29
C GLN A 222 3.23 -4.81 22.26
N ILE A 223 4.18 -4.63 21.35
CA ILE A 223 5.29 -5.57 21.14
C ILE A 223 6.65 -4.97 21.49
N ARG A 224 6.76 -3.64 21.54
CA ARG A 224 7.97 -2.93 21.98
C ARG A 224 7.65 -1.82 22.97
N SER A 225 8.61 -1.53 23.84
CA SER A 225 8.61 -0.38 24.74
C SER A 225 8.59 0.93 23.94
N LEU A 226 7.79 1.90 24.39
CA LEU A 226 7.73 3.24 23.77
C LEU A 226 8.87 4.16 24.23
N VAL A 227 9.75 3.68 25.11
CA VAL A 227 10.87 4.46 25.66
C VAL A 227 12.17 4.12 24.94
N ASP A 228 12.50 2.83 24.84
CA ASP A 228 13.77 2.33 24.34
C ASP A 228 13.63 1.33 23.19
N HIS A 229 12.40 1.09 22.72
CA HIS A 229 12.08 0.19 21.61
C HIS A 229 12.45 -1.28 21.82
N SER A 230 12.82 -1.66 23.05
CA SER A 230 13.09 -3.05 23.43
C SER A 230 11.82 -3.91 23.33
N SER A 231 11.96 -5.19 22.99
CA SER A 231 10.84 -6.14 22.97
C SER A 231 10.26 -6.32 24.36
N LEU A 232 8.93 -6.34 24.49
CA LEU A 232 8.26 -6.55 25.78
C LEU A 232 8.38 -8.01 26.26
N PRO A 233 8.14 -8.30 27.56
CA PRO A 233 8.14 -9.66 28.08
C PRO A 233 7.20 -10.59 27.29
N GLY A 234 7.66 -11.81 27.00
CA GLY A 234 6.91 -12.78 26.19
C GLY A 234 6.89 -12.48 24.68
N VAL A 235 7.57 -11.43 24.22
CA VAL A 235 7.64 -11.04 22.81
C VAL A 235 9.01 -11.35 22.21
N THR A 236 9.04 -12.13 21.12
CA THR A 236 10.21 -12.25 20.24
C THR A 236 9.85 -11.72 18.86
N VAL A 237 10.60 -10.76 18.35
CA VAL A 237 10.33 -10.09 17.08
C VAL A 237 11.63 -9.81 16.34
N GLY A 238 11.62 -9.95 15.02
CA GLY A 238 12.79 -9.69 14.18
C GLY A 238 12.45 -9.67 12.69
N ASP A 239 13.44 -9.34 11.88
CA ASP A 239 13.34 -9.29 10.42
C ASP A 239 13.46 -10.70 9.79
N ILE A 240 12.74 -10.98 8.71
CA ILE A 240 12.74 -12.30 8.04
C ILE A 240 13.86 -12.49 7.02
N GLY A 241 14.66 -11.47 6.76
CA GLY A 241 15.78 -11.52 5.82
C GLY A 241 15.52 -10.86 4.47
N PRO A 242 16.50 -10.96 3.54
CA PRO A 242 16.42 -10.38 2.22
C PRO A 242 15.32 -11.04 1.38
N LYS A 243 14.83 -10.29 0.39
CA LYS A 243 13.70 -10.68 -0.46
C LYS A 243 14.05 -10.38 -1.93
N MET A 244 13.17 -10.74 -2.86
CA MET A 244 13.34 -10.39 -4.27
C MET A 244 13.29 -8.86 -4.52
N ASN A 245 12.53 -8.14 -3.69
CA ASN A 245 12.37 -6.69 -3.67
C ASN A 245 11.88 -6.29 -2.26
N PHE A 246 11.52 -5.02 -2.02
CA PHE A 246 11.08 -4.50 -0.72
C PHE A 246 12.18 -4.51 0.34
N ASP A 247 13.43 -4.24 -0.07
CA ASP A 247 14.55 -4.08 0.86
C ASP A 247 14.36 -2.91 1.82
N GLN A 248 13.59 -1.91 1.39
CA GLN A 248 13.23 -0.75 2.20
C GLN A 248 12.15 -1.02 3.26
N VAL A 249 11.56 -2.22 3.29
CA VAL A 249 10.52 -2.64 4.24
C VAL A 249 11.03 -3.78 5.12
N ASP A 250 10.92 -3.60 6.44
CA ASP A 250 11.30 -4.57 7.46
C ASP A 250 10.18 -5.59 7.71
N ASN A 251 9.94 -6.47 6.73
CA ASN A 251 9.05 -7.61 6.93
C ASN A 251 9.56 -8.48 8.08
N GLY A 252 8.68 -8.77 9.04
CA GLY A 252 9.07 -9.39 10.29
C GLY A 252 8.46 -10.74 10.57
N PHE A 253 9.00 -11.38 11.60
CA PHE A 253 8.36 -12.45 12.34
C PHE A 253 8.00 -11.99 13.75
N LEU A 254 6.98 -12.61 14.34
CA LEU A 254 6.57 -12.34 15.72
C LEU A 254 6.19 -13.64 16.42
N ILE A 255 6.72 -13.82 17.63
CA ILE A 255 6.40 -14.89 18.57
C ILE A 255 5.84 -14.24 19.84
N LEU A 256 4.67 -14.68 20.29
CA LEU A 256 4.04 -14.26 21.53
C LEU A 256 3.87 -15.49 22.45
N GLN A 257 4.43 -15.42 23.65
CA GLN A 257 4.41 -16.49 24.64
C GLN A 257 3.79 -15.98 25.94
N ASN A 258 2.57 -16.42 26.23
CA ASN A 258 1.79 -15.99 27.39
C ASN A 258 1.74 -14.46 27.53
N VAL A 259 1.42 -13.75 26.45
CA VAL A 259 1.31 -12.29 26.45
C VAL A 259 -0.10 -11.89 26.86
N HIS A 260 -0.21 -11.13 27.94
CA HIS A 260 -1.48 -10.64 28.48
C HIS A 260 -1.81 -9.27 27.89
N ILE A 261 -3.04 -9.09 27.43
CA ILE A 261 -3.57 -7.79 27.00
C ILE A 261 -4.96 -7.54 27.63
N PRO A 262 -5.33 -6.27 27.89
CA PRO A 262 -6.68 -5.95 28.37
C PRO A 262 -7.77 -6.41 27.41
N ARG A 263 -8.95 -6.75 27.94
CA ARG A 263 -10.13 -7.12 27.14
C ARG A 263 -10.50 -6.07 26.08
N GLU A 264 -10.26 -4.79 26.36
CA GLU A 264 -10.58 -3.67 25.47
C GLU A 264 -9.68 -3.61 24.22
N ASN A 265 -8.61 -4.41 24.16
CA ASN A 265 -7.71 -4.47 23.02
C ASN A 265 -8.21 -5.36 21.87
N MET A 266 -9.29 -6.14 22.08
CA MET A 266 -9.99 -6.84 20.99
C MET A 266 -10.87 -5.87 20.20
N LEU A 267 -10.64 -5.71 18.89
CA LEU A 267 -11.49 -4.85 18.06
C LEU A 267 -12.90 -5.42 17.95
N CYS A 268 -13.89 -4.68 18.49
CA CYS A 268 -15.16 -5.28 18.89
C CYS A 268 -16.43 -4.72 18.21
N ARG A 269 -16.32 -4.07 17.05
CA ARG A 269 -17.49 -3.53 16.33
C ARG A 269 -18.51 -4.60 15.98
N TYR A 270 -18.04 -5.77 15.54
CA TYR A 270 -18.89 -6.86 15.04
C TYR A 270 -18.92 -8.09 15.96
N SER A 271 -18.09 -8.14 16.98
CA SER A 271 -18.11 -9.20 17.98
C SER A 271 -17.45 -8.72 19.25
N GLU A 272 -17.95 -9.15 20.41
CA GLU A 272 -17.42 -8.74 21.70
C GLU A 272 -17.40 -9.90 22.69
N VAL A 273 -16.52 -9.78 23.69
CA VAL A 273 -16.47 -10.65 24.85
C VAL A 273 -16.80 -9.80 26.07
N SER A 274 -17.89 -10.14 26.75
CA SER A 274 -18.32 -9.52 28.00
C SER A 274 -17.34 -9.84 29.14
N PRO A 275 -17.34 -9.09 30.25
CA PRO A 275 -16.46 -9.34 31.40
C PRO A 275 -16.53 -10.78 31.96
N ASP A 276 -17.69 -11.42 31.85
CA ASP A 276 -17.95 -12.81 32.27
C ASP A 276 -17.53 -13.87 31.24
N GLY A 277 -16.99 -13.44 30.10
CA GLY A 277 -16.58 -14.29 28.98
C GLY A 277 -17.69 -14.60 27.97
N THR A 278 -18.90 -14.06 28.15
CA THR A 278 -20.00 -14.25 27.19
C THR A 278 -19.63 -13.63 25.84
N TYR A 279 -19.68 -14.44 24.78
CA TYR A 279 -19.40 -13.99 23.41
C TYR A 279 -20.68 -13.53 22.71
N VAL A 280 -20.65 -12.32 22.17
CA VAL A 280 -21.75 -11.72 21.39
C VAL A 280 -21.26 -11.40 19.99
N LYS A 281 -22.00 -11.81 18.96
CA LYS A 281 -21.68 -11.59 17.56
C LYS A 281 -22.74 -10.74 16.88
N ARG A 282 -22.31 -9.80 16.04
CA ARG A 282 -23.12 -8.89 15.22
C ARG A 282 -22.70 -9.05 13.76
N GLY A 283 -23.56 -9.64 12.94
CA GLY A 283 -23.32 -9.81 11.49
C GLY A 283 -22.68 -11.15 11.10
N SER A 284 -21.88 -11.13 10.03
CA SER A 284 -21.36 -12.34 9.34
C SER A 284 -19.97 -12.78 9.84
N ASP A 285 -19.65 -14.08 9.77
CA ASP A 285 -18.28 -14.59 10.05
C ASP A 285 -17.22 -14.01 9.11
N ARG A 286 -17.63 -13.51 7.94
CA ARG A 286 -16.72 -12.94 6.94
C ARG A 286 -16.32 -11.51 7.23
N ILE A 287 -16.99 -10.83 8.17
CA ILE A 287 -16.80 -9.39 8.41
C ILE A 287 -15.40 -9.04 8.91
N ASN A 288 -14.76 -9.96 9.65
CA ASN A 288 -13.39 -9.75 10.12
C ASN A 288 -12.37 -9.69 8.98
N TYR A 289 -12.71 -10.26 7.82
CA TYR A 289 -11.89 -10.18 6.60
C TYR A 289 -12.21 -8.96 5.72
N PHE A 290 -13.31 -8.25 5.99
CA PHE A 290 -13.78 -7.15 5.13
C PHE A 290 -12.74 -6.03 4.96
N SER A 291 -11.99 -5.70 6.02
CA SER A 291 -10.89 -4.73 5.94
C SER A 291 -9.86 -5.11 4.86
N MET A 292 -9.49 -6.40 4.76
CA MET A 292 -8.56 -6.89 3.75
C MET A 292 -9.13 -6.85 2.34
N VAL A 293 -10.44 -7.02 2.18
CA VAL A 293 -11.11 -6.88 0.89
C VAL A 293 -11.01 -5.42 0.41
N LEU A 294 -11.27 -4.46 1.30
CA LEU A 294 -11.09 -3.04 1.00
C LEU A 294 -9.63 -2.66 0.72
N THR A 295 -8.66 -3.29 1.40
CA THR A 295 -7.23 -3.08 1.07
C THR A 295 -6.92 -3.58 -0.33
N ARG A 296 -7.46 -4.75 -0.74
CA ARG A 296 -7.23 -5.31 -2.08
C ARG A 296 -7.73 -4.43 -3.20
N THR A 297 -8.87 -3.76 -3.01
CA THR A 297 -9.43 -2.90 -4.06
C THR A 297 -8.52 -1.72 -4.35
N ARG A 298 -7.89 -1.16 -3.31
CA ARG A 298 -6.92 -0.07 -3.42
C ARG A 298 -5.60 -0.47 -4.08
N LEU A 299 -5.21 -1.75 -4.02
CA LEU A 299 -3.96 -2.22 -4.66
C LEU A 299 -3.98 -2.00 -6.17
N LEU A 300 -5.15 -2.06 -6.80
CA LEU A 300 -5.28 -1.84 -8.23
C LEU A 300 -4.82 -0.42 -8.61
N SER A 301 -5.39 0.59 -7.93
CA SER A 301 -5.10 2.01 -8.15
C SER A 301 -3.73 2.44 -7.63
N ALA A 302 -3.31 1.91 -6.47
CA ALA A 302 -2.09 2.35 -5.80
C ALA A 302 -0.81 1.67 -6.32
N GLU A 303 -0.87 0.37 -6.67
CA GLU A 303 0.33 -0.43 -6.97
C GLU A 303 0.36 -0.91 -8.42
N ILE A 304 -0.73 -1.55 -8.88
CA ILE A 304 -0.74 -2.27 -10.17
C ILE A 304 -0.74 -1.29 -11.35
N ILE A 305 -1.69 -0.35 -11.38
CA ILE A 305 -1.84 0.61 -12.48
C ILE A 305 -0.59 1.49 -12.60
N PRO A 306 -0.06 2.10 -11.53
CA PRO A 306 1.14 2.95 -11.64
C PRO A 306 2.38 2.17 -12.10
N ALA A 307 2.59 0.95 -11.61
CA ALA A 307 3.72 0.12 -12.02
C ALA A 307 3.64 -0.25 -13.52
N LEU A 308 2.48 -0.72 -13.99
CA LEU A 308 2.29 -1.06 -15.40
C LEU A 308 2.40 0.17 -16.30
N ALA A 309 1.83 1.30 -15.90
CA ALA A 309 1.94 2.56 -16.64
C ALA A 309 3.40 3.02 -16.77
N LYS A 310 4.18 2.98 -15.68
CA LYS A 310 5.61 3.31 -15.69
C LYS A 310 6.39 2.37 -16.61
N ALA A 311 6.14 1.05 -16.53
CA ALA A 311 6.77 0.07 -17.41
C ALA A 311 6.46 0.33 -18.89
N CYS A 312 5.20 0.58 -19.24
CA CYS A 312 4.77 0.93 -20.60
C CYS A 312 5.44 2.22 -21.09
N VAL A 313 5.47 3.28 -20.26
CA VAL A 313 6.10 4.55 -20.62
C VAL A 313 7.59 4.37 -20.92
N ILE A 314 8.32 3.62 -20.08
CA ILE A 314 9.74 3.34 -20.28
C ILE A 314 9.96 2.54 -21.56
N ALA A 315 9.25 1.41 -21.71
CA ALA A 315 9.44 0.49 -22.83
C ALA A 315 9.07 1.13 -24.18
N ILE A 316 7.96 1.87 -24.24
CA ILE A 316 7.52 2.55 -25.47
C ILE A 316 8.48 3.68 -25.84
N ARG A 317 8.87 4.55 -24.88
CA ARG A 317 9.83 5.63 -25.16
C ARG A 317 11.18 5.08 -25.61
N TYR A 318 11.69 4.04 -24.95
CA TYR A 318 12.92 3.39 -25.40
C TYR A 318 12.75 2.79 -26.80
N SER A 319 11.60 2.21 -27.13
CA SER A 319 11.33 1.62 -28.44
C SER A 319 11.25 2.64 -29.58
N VAL A 320 10.93 3.90 -29.27
CA VAL A 320 10.98 5.02 -30.23
C VAL A 320 12.42 5.43 -30.53
N VAL A 321 13.29 5.44 -29.51
CA VAL A 321 14.69 5.89 -29.65
C VAL A 321 15.59 4.78 -30.19
N ARG A 322 15.36 3.54 -29.75
CA ARG A 322 16.20 2.41 -30.15
C ARG A 322 15.91 2.08 -31.61
N ARG A 323 16.93 2.22 -32.44
CA ARG A 323 16.95 1.72 -33.81
C ARG A 323 17.74 0.41 -33.85
N GLN A 324 17.18 -0.58 -34.52
CA GLN A 324 17.85 -1.86 -34.71
C GLN A 324 17.27 -2.58 -35.91
N SER A 325 18.16 -3.07 -36.78
CA SER A 325 17.80 -3.81 -37.99
C SER A 325 17.07 -2.93 -39.02
N LYS A 326 16.75 -3.50 -40.18
CA LYS A 326 16.13 -2.79 -41.30
C LYS A 326 14.88 -3.53 -41.76
N LEU A 327 13.81 -2.78 -42.05
CA LEU A 327 12.63 -3.33 -42.72
C LEU A 327 12.85 -3.53 -44.22
N LYS A 328 13.63 -2.65 -44.85
CA LYS A 328 13.97 -2.72 -46.27
C LYS A 328 15.47 -2.53 -46.51
N PRO A 329 16.06 -3.25 -47.47
CA PRO A 329 17.44 -2.99 -47.89
C PRO A 329 17.63 -1.54 -48.35
N GLY A 330 18.76 -0.92 -48.01
CA GLY A 330 19.10 0.45 -48.42
C GLY A 330 18.54 1.57 -47.52
N GLU A 331 17.57 1.29 -46.64
CA GLU A 331 17.07 2.28 -45.66
C GLU A 331 17.97 2.37 -44.41
N MET A 332 17.77 3.43 -43.61
CA MET A 332 18.35 3.54 -42.27
C MET A 332 17.74 2.50 -41.32
N GLU A 333 18.43 2.23 -40.21
CA GLU A 333 17.88 1.33 -39.19
C GLU A 333 16.54 1.86 -38.65
N THR A 334 15.55 0.97 -38.59
CA THR A 334 14.18 1.29 -38.22
C THR A 334 14.06 1.43 -36.70
N LYS A 335 13.18 2.32 -36.21
CA LYS A 335 12.82 2.36 -34.79
C LYS A 335 12.22 1.00 -34.42
N ILE A 336 12.61 0.43 -33.28
CA ILE A 336 12.11 -0.91 -32.95
C ILE A 336 10.60 -0.93 -32.72
N LEU A 337 9.99 0.22 -32.37
CA LEU A 337 8.54 0.35 -32.26
C LEU A 337 7.79 0.16 -33.59
N ASP A 338 8.45 0.31 -34.74
CA ASP A 338 7.79 0.16 -36.06
C ASP A 338 7.61 -1.32 -36.43
N TYR A 339 8.27 -2.25 -35.73
CA TYR A 339 8.04 -3.68 -35.91
C TYR A 339 6.71 -4.09 -35.26
N GLN A 340 5.84 -4.75 -36.04
CA GLN A 340 4.56 -5.26 -35.55
C GLN A 340 4.70 -6.13 -34.29
N MET A 341 5.75 -6.95 -34.22
CA MET A 341 6.04 -7.79 -33.05
C MET A 341 6.31 -6.97 -31.78
N GLN A 342 6.95 -5.80 -31.90
CA GLN A 342 7.18 -4.91 -30.76
C GLN A 342 5.88 -4.22 -30.34
N GLN A 343 5.07 -3.79 -31.31
CA GLN A 343 3.75 -3.19 -31.07
C GLN A 343 2.81 -4.18 -30.36
N GLN A 344 2.75 -5.43 -30.81
CA GLN A 344 1.94 -6.48 -30.18
C GLN A 344 2.34 -6.79 -28.74
N LYS A 345 3.61 -6.57 -28.37
CA LYS A 345 4.07 -6.73 -26.98
C LYS A 345 3.65 -5.54 -26.09
N LEU A 346 3.68 -4.32 -26.63
CA LEU A 346 3.55 -3.10 -25.83
C LEU A 346 2.15 -2.47 -25.84
N PHE A 347 1.50 -2.40 -27.00
CA PHE A 347 0.21 -1.69 -27.14
C PHE A 347 -0.94 -2.36 -26.38
N PRO A 348 -1.06 -3.71 -26.33
CA PRO A 348 -2.04 -4.35 -25.47
C PRO A 348 -1.84 -4.01 -23.99
N GLN A 349 -0.59 -3.94 -23.51
CA GLN A 349 -0.28 -3.58 -22.12
C GLN A 349 -0.65 -2.13 -21.83
N LEU A 350 -0.39 -1.21 -22.76
CA LEU A 350 -0.85 0.18 -22.66
C LEU A 350 -2.38 0.26 -22.61
N ALA A 351 -3.09 -0.50 -23.45
CA ALA A 351 -4.55 -0.56 -23.41
C ALA A 351 -5.06 -1.10 -22.06
N THR A 352 -4.39 -2.12 -21.50
CA THR A 352 -4.70 -2.67 -20.17
C THR A 352 -4.57 -1.62 -19.06
N VAL A 353 -3.58 -0.72 -19.13
CA VAL A 353 -3.45 0.39 -18.15
C VAL A 353 -4.73 1.24 -18.12
N PHE A 354 -5.23 1.66 -19.29
CA PHE A 354 -6.45 2.46 -19.37
C PHE A 354 -7.68 1.67 -18.93
N ALA A 355 -7.81 0.41 -19.34
CA ALA A 355 -8.92 -0.45 -18.94
C ALA A 355 -8.97 -0.64 -17.42
N PHE A 356 -7.83 -0.93 -16.79
CA PHE A 356 -7.73 -1.07 -15.35
C PHE A 356 -8.02 0.23 -14.63
N HIS A 357 -7.53 1.36 -15.14
CA HIS A 357 -7.79 2.67 -14.54
C HIS A 357 -9.28 2.98 -14.42
N PHE A 358 -10.05 2.82 -15.50
CA PHE A 358 -11.49 3.09 -15.45
C PHE A 358 -12.26 2.05 -14.63
N MET A 359 -11.86 0.77 -14.67
CA MET A 359 -12.46 -0.29 -13.87
C MET A 359 -12.24 -0.07 -12.36
N ALA A 360 -11.03 0.34 -11.96
CA ALA A 360 -10.68 0.60 -10.57
C ALA A 360 -11.58 1.67 -9.95
N SER A 361 -11.78 2.79 -10.65
CA SER A 361 -12.65 3.89 -10.20
C SER A 361 -14.09 3.42 -9.95
N SER A 362 -14.66 2.61 -10.85
CA SER A 362 -16.01 2.06 -10.67
C SER A 362 -16.07 1.06 -9.50
N PHE A 363 -15.05 0.20 -9.36
CA PHE A 363 -15.01 -0.82 -8.32
C PHE A 363 -14.81 -0.23 -6.92
N GLU A 364 -13.98 0.81 -6.77
CA GLU A 364 -13.82 1.55 -5.52
C GLU A 364 -15.12 2.22 -5.09
N ALA A 365 -15.88 2.82 -6.03
CA ALA A 365 -17.18 3.40 -5.74
C ALA A 365 -18.17 2.36 -5.19
N PHE A 366 -18.23 1.17 -5.80
CA PHE A 366 -19.04 0.05 -5.33
C PHE A 366 -18.65 -0.41 -3.92
N CYS A 367 -17.36 -0.59 -3.65
CA CYS A 367 -16.89 -0.99 -2.32
C CYS A 367 -17.21 0.04 -1.23
N ASN A 368 -17.10 1.34 -1.55
CA ASN A 368 -17.48 2.42 -0.64
C ASN A 368 -18.98 2.41 -0.35
N GLN A 369 -19.83 2.13 -1.35
CA GLN A 369 -21.27 2.00 -1.17
C GLN A 369 -21.62 0.86 -0.20
N VAL A 370 -21.05 -0.33 -0.40
CA VAL A 370 -21.30 -1.48 0.48
C VAL A 370 -20.79 -1.22 1.89
N LYS A 371 -19.63 -0.59 2.04
CA LYS A 371 -19.12 -0.15 3.35
C LYS A 371 -20.12 0.76 4.08
N VAL A 372 -20.70 1.73 3.38
CA VAL A 372 -21.72 2.61 3.96
C VAL A 372 -22.97 1.82 4.35
N GLN A 373 -23.44 0.89 3.53
CA GLN A 373 -24.59 0.04 3.82
C GLN A 373 -24.37 -0.80 5.09
N ILE A 374 -23.21 -1.46 5.21
CA ILE A 374 -22.85 -2.24 6.40
C ILE A 374 -22.83 -1.35 7.64
N LYS A 375 -22.16 -0.20 7.60
CA LYS A 375 -22.00 0.67 8.79
C LYS A 375 -23.29 1.35 9.22
N SER A 376 -24.12 1.79 8.27
CA SER A 376 -25.33 2.56 8.57
C SER A 376 -26.58 1.72 8.79
N LYS A 377 -26.69 0.58 8.10
CA LYS A 377 -27.91 -0.25 8.09
C LYS A 377 -27.69 -1.67 8.62
N GLY A 378 -26.45 -2.08 8.88
CA GLY A 378 -26.14 -3.47 9.22
C GLY A 378 -26.48 -4.44 8.08
N ASP A 379 -26.48 -3.96 6.84
CA ASP A 379 -26.80 -4.76 5.66
C ASP A 379 -25.54 -5.42 5.11
N PHE A 380 -25.49 -6.75 5.18
CA PHE A 380 -24.36 -7.56 4.71
C PHE A 380 -24.67 -8.30 3.40
N SER A 381 -25.79 -8.00 2.73
CA SER A 381 -26.27 -8.74 1.56
C SER A 381 -25.30 -8.71 0.38
N SER A 382 -24.60 -7.60 0.17
CA SER A 382 -23.61 -7.43 -0.92
C SER A 382 -22.22 -7.97 -0.58
N LEU A 383 -21.98 -8.42 0.66
CA LEU A 383 -20.67 -8.93 1.08
C LEU A 383 -20.18 -10.17 0.29
N PRO A 384 -21.04 -11.05 -0.26
CA PRO A 384 -20.58 -12.13 -1.13
C PRO A 384 -20.19 -11.69 -2.55
N GLU A 385 -20.65 -10.53 -3.00
CA GLU A 385 -20.34 -9.99 -4.34
C GLU A 385 -18.98 -9.28 -4.37
N ILE A 386 -18.51 -8.80 -3.20
CA ILE A 386 -17.15 -8.30 -2.99
C ILE A 386 -16.22 -9.45 -2.56
#